data_AF-A0AAW4KXW8-F1
#
_entry.id   AF-A0AAW4KXW8-F1
#
_cell.length_a   1.000
_cell.length_b   1.000
_cell.length_c   1.000
_cell.angle_alpha   90.00
_cell.angle_beta   90.00
_cell.angle_gamma   90.00
#
_symmetry.space_group_name_H-M   'P 1'
#
loop_
_entity.id
_entity.type
_entity.pdbx_description
1 polymer ?
#
loop_
_entity_poly.entity_id
_entity_poly.type
_entity_poly.pdbx_seq_one_letter_code
_entity_poly.pdbx_strand_id
1 'polypeptide(L)'
;FVDAEHALDPEYAGKLGVNVDDLLVSQPDTGEQALEITDMLVRSNAIDVIVVDSVAALVPKAEIEGEMGDMHVGLQARLMSQALR
;
A
#
# COMPACT_ATOMS: atom_id res chain seq x y z
N PHE A 1 6.38 -5.76 -1.51
CA PHE A 1 6.46 -4.49 -0.79
C PHE A 1 5.51 -3.51 -1.47
N VAL A 2 4.43 -3.13 -0.80
CA VAL A 2 3.48 -2.13 -1.31
C VAL A 2 3.89 -0.78 -0.72
N ASP A 3 4.61 0.00 -1.52
CA ASP A 3 5.17 1.31 -1.19
C ASP A 3 4.13 2.40 -1.51
N ALA A 4 3.18 2.61 -0.62
CA ALA A 4 2.22 3.71 -0.68
C ALA A 4 2.85 5.07 -0.35
N GLU A 5 3.98 5.12 0.37
CA GLU A 5 4.70 6.37 0.66
C GLU A 5 5.60 6.85 -0.49
N HIS A 6 5.85 6.00 -1.49
CA HIS A 6 6.73 6.26 -2.63
C HIS A 6 8.14 6.66 -2.17
N ALA A 7 8.61 6.04 -1.08
CA ALA A 7 9.80 6.45 -0.34
C ALA A 7 10.88 5.34 -0.24
N LEU A 8 10.66 4.18 -0.87
CA LEU A 8 11.63 3.09 -0.84
C LEU A 8 12.93 3.46 -1.58
N ASP A 9 14.06 3.34 -0.89
CA ASP A 9 15.41 3.40 -1.48
C ASP A 9 15.97 1.98 -1.68
N PRO A 10 16.07 1.49 -2.93
CA PRO A 10 16.57 0.15 -3.22
C PRO A 10 18.07 -0.01 -2.89
N GLU A 11 18.87 1.04 -3.03
CA GLU A 11 20.30 0.99 -2.72
C GLU A 11 20.50 0.82 -1.21
N TYR A 12 19.74 1.56 -0.41
CA TYR A 12 19.76 1.41 1.04
C TYR A 12 19.22 0.06 1.51
N ALA A 13 18.12 -0.42 0.92
CA ALA A 13 17.59 -1.75 1.21
C ALA A 13 18.62 -2.86 0.92
N GLY A 14 19.35 -2.77 -0.19
CA GLY A 14 20.43 -3.69 -0.52
C GLY A 14 21.56 -3.68 0.52
N LYS A 15 21.94 -2.51 1.04
CA LYS A 15 22.93 -2.38 2.14
C LYS A 15 22.47 -3.05 3.43
N LEU A 16 21.16 -3.17 3.66
CA LEU A 16 20.57 -3.88 4.79
C LEU A 16 20.41 -5.39 4.57
N GLY A 17 20.83 -5.90 3.40
CA GLY A 17 20.78 -7.33 3.07
C GLY A 17 19.48 -7.77 2.41
N VAL A 18 18.64 -6.85 1.94
CA VAL A 18 17.49 -7.18 1.11
C VAL A 18 17.98 -7.62 -0.27
N ASN A 19 17.46 -8.74 -0.79
CA ASN A 19 17.64 -9.09 -2.18
C ASN A 19 16.68 -8.26 -3.04
N VAL A 20 17.19 -7.15 -3.59
CA VAL A 20 16.40 -6.16 -4.32
C VAL A 20 15.91 -6.69 -5.66
N ASP A 21 16.67 -7.56 -6.32
CA ASP A 21 16.32 -8.10 -7.65
C ASP A 21 15.08 -9.00 -7.59
N ASP A 22 14.91 -9.73 -6.48
CA ASP A 22 13.76 -10.61 -6.24
C ASP A 22 12.64 -9.92 -5.43
N LEU A 23 12.80 -8.66 -5.05
CA LEU A 23 11.81 -7.92 -4.28
C LEU A 23 10.69 -7.40 -5.20
N LEU A 24 9.50 -7.97 -5.11
CA LEU A 24 8.32 -7.40 -5.75
C LEU A 24 7.95 -6.07 -5.08
N VAL A 25 7.94 -4.99 -5.86
CA VAL A 25 7.53 -3.64 -5.42
C VAL A 25 6.29 -3.19 -6.19
N SER A 26 5.36 -2.56 -5.48
CA SER A 26 4.19 -1.91 -6.06
C SER A 26 4.05 -0.52 -5.46
N GLN A 27 3.82 0.49 -6.31
CA GLN A 27 3.55 1.87 -5.91
C GLN A 27 2.12 2.23 -6.34
N PRO A 28 1.11 2.03 -5.47
CA PRO A 28 -0.28 2.28 -5.79
C PRO A 28 -0.59 3.78 -5.80
N ASP A 29 -1.59 4.16 -6.59
CA ASP A 29 -2.14 5.50 -6.67
C ASP A 29 -3.19 5.76 -5.58
N THR A 30 -3.93 4.73 -5.14
CA THR A 30 -4.97 4.86 -4.10
C THR A 30 -4.90 3.74 -3.04
N GLY A 31 -5.49 4.00 -1.88
CA GLY A 31 -5.60 3.01 -0.80
C GLY A 31 -6.36 1.75 -1.21
N GLU A 32 -7.43 1.87 -2.00
CA GLU A 32 -8.17 0.73 -2.54
C GLU A 32 -7.28 -0.14 -3.43
N GLN A 33 -6.52 0.47 -4.33
CA GLN A 33 -5.62 -0.25 -5.22
C GLN A 33 -4.52 -0.98 -4.43
N ALA A 34 -3.94 -0.32 -3.42
CA ALA A 34 -2.94 -0.93 -2.54
C ALA A 34 -3.46 -2.21 -1.85
N LEU A 35 -4.70 -2.15 -1.36
CA LEU A 35 -5.34 -3.25 -0.65
C LEU A 35 -5.79 -4.37 -1.61
N GLU A 36 -6.24 -4.02 -2.83
CA GLU A 36 -6.57 -4.99 -3.88
C GLU A 36 -5.32 -5.77 -4.33
N ILE A 37 -4.20 -5.08 -4.55
CA ILE A 37 -2.91 -5.72 -4.85
C ILE A 37 -2.49 -6.64 -3.71
N THR A 38 -2.65 -6.20 -2.46
CA THR A 38 -2.35 -7.03 -1.30
C THR A 38 -3.21 -8.30 -1.26
N ASP A 39 -4.53 -8.20 -1.47
CA ASP A 39 -5.43 -9.37 -1.51
C ASP A 39 -5.08 -10.32 -2.68
N MET A 40 -4.77 -9.79 -3.86
CA MET A 40 -4.32 -10.60 -5.00
C MET A 40 -3.05 -11.39 -4.70
N LEU A 41 -2.06 -10.74 -4.08
CA LEU A 41 -0.79 -11.39 -3.69
C LEU A 41 -1.02 -12.47 -2.62
N VAL A 42 -1.87 -12.20 -1.62
CA VAL A 42 -2.26 -13.21 -0.61
C VAL A 42 -2.92 -14.42 -1.27
N ARG A 43 -3.92 -14.19 -2.14
CA ARG A 43 -4.65 -15.26 -2.85
C ARG A 43 -3.77 -16.11 -3.76
N SER A 44 -2.70 -15.53 -4.29
CA SER A 44 -1.76 -16.25 -5.16
C SER A 44 -1.06 -17.41 -4.44
N ASN A 45 -0.92 -17.35 -3.11
CA ASN A 45 -0.09 -18.25 -2.31
C ASN A 45 1.37 -18.35 -2.80
N ALA A 46 1.85 -17.39 -3.60
CA ALA A 46 3.20 -17.37 -4.14
C ALA A 46 4.17 -16.54 -3.29
N ILE A 47 3.66 -15.77 -2.32
CA ILE A 47 4.41 -14.80 -1.52
C ILE A 47 4.27 -15.15 -0.04
N ASP A 48 5.41 -15.33 0.65
CA ASP A 48 5.43 -15.66 2.07
C ASP A 48 5.16 -14.44 2.97
N VAL A 49 5.66 -13.26 2.58
CA VAL A 49 5.57 -12.03 3.38
C VAL A 49 5.23 -10.84 2.49
N ILE A 50 4.23 -10.08 2.90
CA ILE A 50 3.83 -8.82 2.27
C ILE A 50 3.94 -7.70 3.31
N VAL A 51 4.56 -6.60 2.93
CA VAL A 51 4.68 -5.37 3.73
C VAL A 51 3.94 -4.26 3.00
N VAL A 52 3.14 -3.50 3.74
CA VAL A 52 2.44 -2.30 3.25
C VAL A 52 3.03 -1.10 3.98
N ASP A 53 3.63 -0.18 3.23
CA ASP A 53 4.33 0.99 3.72
C ASP A 53 3.76 2.26 3.08
N SER A 54 2.85 3.01 3.70
CA SER A 54 2.34 2.83 5.06
C SER A 54 0.82 2.97 5.10
N VAL A 55 0.22 2.59 6.24
CA VAL A 55 -1.24 2.71 6.45
C VAL A 55 -1.69 4.17 6.33
N ALA A 56 -0.88 5.12 6.80
CA ALA A 56 -1.21 6.54 6.73
C ALA A 56 -1.33 7.04 5.28
N ALA A 57 -0.54 6.46 4.37
CA ALA A 57 -0.56 6.78 2.95
C ALA A 57 -1.65 6.04 2.14
N LEU A 58 -2.47 5.20 2.78
CA LEU A 58 -3.61 4.55 2.13
C LEU A 58 -4.80 5.52 2.01
N VAL A 59 -4.63 6.54 1.16
CA VAL A 59 -5.63 7.57 0.92
C VAL A 59 -6.74 7.02 0.02
N PRO A 60 -8.02 7.07 0.45
CA PRO A 60 -9.13 6.61 -0.38
C PRO A 60 -9.22 7.41 -1.69
N LYS A 61 -9.61 6.75 -2.77
CA LYS A 61 -9.77 7.39 -4.08
C LYS A 61 -10.64 8.65 -4.04
N ALA A 62 -11.74 8.63 -3.29
CA ALA A 62 -12.63 9.78 -3.19
C ALA A 62 -11.97 11.00 -2.50
N GLU A 63 -10.99 10.78 -1.63
CA GLU A 63 -10.23 11.85 -0.99
C GLU A 63 -9.16 12.42 -1.94
N ILE A 64 -8.57 11.58 -2.80
CA ILE A 64 -7.63 12.00 -3.85
C ILE A 64 -8.33 12.82 -4.95
N GLU A 65 -9.55 12.42 -5.33
CA GLU A 65 -10.35 13.10 -6.36
C GLU A 65 -11.10 14.34 -5.81
N GLY A 66 -11.19 14.49 -4.49
CA GLY A 66 -11.85 15.62 -3.81
C GLY A 66 -10.98 16.87 -3.72
N GLU A 67 -11.51 17.93 -3.12
CA GLU A 67 -10.75 19.15 -2.87
C GLU A 67 -10.07 19.13 -1.49
N MET A 68 -8.90 19.76 -1.40
CA MET A 68 -8.20 19.89 -0.12
C MET A 68 -9.05 20.69 0.87
N GLY A 69 -9.42 20.07 1.99
CA GLY A 69 -10.31 20.65 3.01
C GLY A 69 -11.72 20.06 3.02
N ASP A 70 -12.05 19.20 2.05
CA ASP A 70 -13.30 18.45 2.06
C ASP A 70 -13.37 17.47 3.24
N MET A 71 -14.54 17.41 3.87
CA MET A 71 -14.77 16.54 5.02
C MET A 71 -15.04 15.10 4.60
N HIS A 72 -14.00 14.27 4.59
CA HIS A 72 -14.09 12.83 4.36
C HIS A 72 -14.17 12.04 5.68
N VAL A 73 -15.29 12.18 6.40
CA VAL A 73 -15.42 11.63 7.76
C VAL A 73 -15.29 10.10 7.78
N GLY A 74 -14.19 9.61 8.36
CA GLY A 74 -13.94 8.19 8.65
C GLY A 74 -13.79 7.30 7.41
N LEU A 75 -13.47 7.87 6.26
CA LEU A 75 -13.41 7.12 5.00
C LEU A 75 -12.29 6.07 5.01
N GLN A 76 -11.08 6.45 5.41
CA GLN A 76 -9.95 5.54 5.57
C GLN A 76 -10.25 4.41 6.59
N ALA A 77 -10.89 4.74 7.72
CA ALA A 77 -11.25 3.73 8.72
C ALA A 77 -12.24 2.68 8.17
N ARG A 78 -13.21 3.10 7.35
CA ARG A 78 -14.14 2.17 6.67
C ARG A 78 -13.42 1.30 5.65
N LEU A 79 -12.55 1.90 4.83
CA LEU A 79 -11.72 1.20 3.85
C LEU A 79 -10.90 0.08 4.54
N MET A 80 -10.16 0.42 5.59
CA MET A 80 -9.38 -0.54 6.37
C MET A 80 -10.26 -1.62 7.01
N SER A 81 -11.42 -1.25 7.57
CA SER A 81 -12.35 -2.20 8.18
C SER A 81 -12.93 -3.20 7.18
N GLN A 82 -13.04 -2.80 5.91
CA GLN A 82 -13.51 -3.68 4.83
C GLN A 82 -12.36 -4.58 4.33
N ALA A 83 -11.16 -4.03 4.17
CA ALA A 83 -10.02 -4.75 3.62
C ALA A 83 -9.41 -5.78 4.57
N LEU A 84 -9.52 -5.57 5.89
CA LEU A 84 -8.99 -6.50 6.90
C LEU A 84 -9.99 -7.58 7.35
N ARG A 85 -11.17 -7.64 6.73
CA ARG A 85 -12.22 -8.62 7.06
C ARG A 85 -12.06 -9.90 6.24
#